data_AF-A0A1V3WWA2-F1
#
_entry.id   AF-A0A1V3WWA2-F1
#
_cell.length_a   1.000
_cell.length_b   1.000
_cell.length_c   1.000
_cell.angle_alpha   90.00
_cell.angle_beta   90.00
_cell.angle_gamma   90.00
#
_symmetry.space_group_name_H-M   'P 1'
#
loop_
_entity.id
_entity.type
_entity.pdbx_description
1 polymer ?
#
loop_
_entity_poly.entity_id
_entity_poly.type
_entity_poly.pdbx_seq_one_letter_code
_entity_poly.pdbx_strand_id
1 'polypeptide(L)'
;MNFSVSPPEINSARIFSGAGAGPMLAAAAAWDQLAGELGSAATAFSSVTSELVGSSWQGPAATAMASVAGSYLGWLSSAGAQAAQAGGQARIAAAAFEATRAATVHPAAVWANRSQLVSLVASDLLGFNAPAIAAVEAVYEQMWAQDVAAMFGYHAGASAAASALTPFIQFVQNPVAAGEALVAAAQAAVLSPPGRVSIFNAGLANVGVGNVGFGSVGDGNVGGGNVGGSNVGFGNLGVGILGRGTWGVSMWVRGISGCITSGRGIWGHTMWGWEWRGLQLWFREYRDRQYRVREHG
;
A
#
# COMPACT_ATOMS: atom_id res chain seq x y z
N MET A 1 -33.39 -12.31 -17.29
CA MET A 1 -34.60 -13.03 -16.80
C MET A 1 -35.74 -12.74 -17.76
N ASN A 2 -36.64 -13.69 -18.04
CA ASN A 2 -37.73 -13.52 -19.00
C ASN A 2 -39.10 -13.56 -18.29
N PHE A 3 -39.54 -12.41 -17.78
CA PHE A 3 -40.84 -12.27 -17.08
C PHE A 3 -42.02 -12.23 -18.04
N SER A 4 -41.81 -11.77 -19.27
CA SER A 4 -42.83 -11.60 -20.30
C SER A 4 -43.36 -12.89 -20.89
N VAL A 5 -42.73 -14.05 -20.61
CA VAL A 5 -43.25 -15.37 -21.00
C VAL A 5 -43.87 -16.14 -19.82
N SER A 6 -43.86 -15.57 -18.62
CA SER A 6 -44.48 -16.18 -17.44
C SER A 6 -45.87 -15.57 -17.23
N PRO A 7 -46.91 -16.39 -17.01
CA PRO A 7 -48.27 -15.88 -16.79
C PRO A 7 -48.41 -15.19 -15.41
N PRO A 8 -49.50 -14.41 -15.20
CA PRO A 8 -49.77 -13.71 -13.94
C PRO A 8 -49.66 -14.61 -12.71
N GLU A 9 -50.18 -15.85 -12.75
CA GLU A 9 -50.15 -16.78 -11.62
C GLU A 9 -48.72 -17.01 -11.12
N ILE A 10 -47.76 -17.09 -12.04
CA ILE A 10 -46.35 -17.36 -11.72
C ILE A 10 -45.64 -16.08 -11.26
N ASN A 11 -45.83 -14.96 -11.95
CA ASN A 11 -45.20 -13.69 -11.57
C ASN A 11 -45.72 -13.20 -10.22
N SER A 12 -47.04 -13.23 -10.01
CA SER A 12 -47.67 -12.96 -8.72
C SER A 12 -47.17 -13.91 -7.63
N ALA A 13 -47.19 -15.23 -7.83
CA ALA A 13 -46.76 -16.17 -6.80
C ALA A 13 -45.28 -15.97 -6.38
N ARG A 14 -44.39 -15.59 -7.30
CA ARG A 14 -42.98 -15.37 -7.01
C ARG A 14 -42.73 -14.21 -6.04
N ILE A 15 -43.46 -13.10 -6.16
CA ILE A 15 -43.24 -11.93 -5.29
C ILE A 15 -43.99 -12.05 -3.95
N PHE A 16 -45.13 -12.74 -3.93
CA PHE A 16 -45.95 -12.92 -2.73
C PHE A 16 -45.51 -14.11 -1.86
N SER A 17 -44.67 -15.01 -2.38
CA SER A 17 -44.06 -16.09 -1.62
C SER A 17 -42.70 -15.66 -1.04
N GLY A 18 -42.25 -16.35 0.01
CA GLY A 18 -40.95 -16.12 0.64
C GLY A 18 -41.00 -15.28 1.92
N ALA A 19 -39.81 -14.94 2.43
CA ALA A 19 -39.62 -14.33 3.74
C ALA A 19 -39.90 -12.81 3.79
N GLY A 20 -40.20 -12.18 2.65
CA GLY A 20 -40.40 -10.73 2.53
C GLY A 20 -39.11 -9.91 2.71
N ALA A 21 -39.26 -8.61 2.96
CA ALA A 21 -38.14 -7.67 3.11
C ALA A 21 -37.38 -7.78 4.44
N GLY A 22 -37.94 -8.47 5.45
CA GLY A 22 -37.41 -8.54 6.81
C GLY A 22 -35.92 -8.95 6.90
N PRO A 23 -35.50 -10.08 6.29
CA PRO A 23 -34.10 -10.50 6.30
C PRO A 23 -33.14 -9.48 5.67
N MET A 24 -33.56 -8.77 4.62
CA MET A 24 -32.73 -7.74 3.97
C MET A 24 -32.58 -6.50 4.87
N LEU A 25 -33.64 -6.10 5.58
CA LEU A 25 -33.58 -5.01 6.54
C LEU A 25 -32.73 -5.36 7.78
N ALA A 26 -32.78 -6.62 8.23
CA ALA A 26 -31.89 -7.10 9.29
C ALA A 26 -30.41 -7.08 8.85
N ALA A 27 -30.13 -7.49 7.60
CA ALA A 27 -28.80 -7.37 7.02
C ALA A 27 -28.34 -5.90 6.94
N ALA A 28 -29.24 -4.98 6.58
CA ALA A 28 -28.93 -3.55 6.57
C ALA A 28 -28.51 -3.03 7.95
N ALA A 29 -29.24 -3.41 9.00
CA ALA A 29 -28.92 -3.04 10.37
C ALA A 29 -27.57 -3.63 10.84
N ALA A 30 -27.26 -4.87 10.47
CA ALA A 30 -25.97 -5.49 10.77
C ALA A 30 -24.80 -4.77 10.09
N TRP A 31 -24.98 -4.32 8.84
CA TRP A 31 -23.99 -3.51 8.13
C TRP A 31 -23.79 -2.13 8.78
N ASP A 32 -24.86 -1.48 9.22
CA ASP A 32 -24.75 -0.21 9.96
C ASP A 32 -24.01 -0.40 11.31
N GLN A 33 -24.27 -1.50 12.02
CA GLN A 33 -23.56 -1.83 13.26
C GLN A 33 -22.06 -2.01 12.99
N LEU A 34 -21.68 -2.78 11.96
CA LEU A 34 -20.29 -2.99 11.57
C LEU A 34 -19.61 -1.65 11.21
N ALA A 35 -20.30 -0.75 10.51
CA ALA A 35 -19.78 0.58 10.21
C ALA A 35 -19.47 1.37 11.50
N GLY A 36 -20.36 1.30 12.50
CA GLY A 36 -20.15 1.92 13.81
C GLY A 36 -18.98 1.31 14.61
N GLU A 37 -18.83 -0.01 14.58
CA GLU A 37 -17.71 -0.72 15.22
C GLU A 37 -16.36 -0.35 14.58
N LEU A 38 -16.30 -0.29 13.24
CA LEU A 38 -15.11 0.13 12.49
C LEU A 38 -14.75 1.60 12.77
N GLY A 39 -15.75 2.48 12.87
CA GLY A 39 -15.55 3.88 13.26
C GLY A 39 -15.01 4.00 14.69
N SER A 40 -15.56 3.24 15.63
CA SER A 40 -15.10 3.22 17.02
C SER A 40 -13.66 2.68 17.14
N ALA A 41 -13.34 1.63 16.38
CA ALA A 41 -11.99 1.08 16.28
C ALA A 41 -11.00 2.10 15.71
N ALA A 42 -11.40 2.86 14.68
CA ALA A 42 -10.60 3.93 14.10
C ALA A 42 -10.27 5.02 15.15
N THR A 43 -11.28 5.48 15.90
CA THR A 43 -11.08 6.48 16.96
C THR A 43 -10.16 5.95 18.07
N ALA A 44 -10.39 4.72 18.55
CA ALA A 44 -9.55 4.12 19.59
C ALA A 44 -8.09 3.95 19.13
N PHE A 45 -7.89 3.45 17.91
CA PHE A 45 -6.56 3.27 17.32
C PHE A 45 -5.82 4.60 17.14
N SER A 46 -6.53 5.64 16.67
CA SER A 46 -5.96 6.99 16.55
C SER A 46 -5.54 7.54 17.92
N SER A 47 -6.37 7.37 18.97
CA SER A 47 -6.05 7.84 20.32
C SER A 47 -4.76 7.22 20.84
N VAL A 48 -4.65 5.88 20.79
CA VAL A 48 -3.47 5.15 21.25
C VAL A 48 -2.22 5.55 20.45
N THR A 49 -2.35 5.72 19.14
CA THR A 49 -1.23 6.12 18.27
C THR A 49 -0.76 7.54 18.59
N SER A 50 -1.70 8.48 18.79
CA SER A 50 -1.36 9.86 19.15
C SER A 50 -0.70 9.97 20.51
N GLU A 51 -1.17 9.22 21.52
CA GLU A 51 -0.54 9.15 22.83
C GLU A 51 0.89 8.59 22.74
N LEU A 52 1.07 7.49 22.00
CA LEU A 52 2.37 6.84 21.86
C LEU A 52 3.40 7.76 21.18
N VAL A 53 3.03 8.40 20.07
CA VAL A 53 3.90 9.32 19.30
C VAL A 53 4.11 10.66 20.01
N GLY A 54 3.13 11.11 20.79
CA GLY A 54 3.21 12.35 21.56
C GLY A 54 4.00 12.25 22.87
N SER A 55 4.42 11.05 23.26
CA SER A 55 5.10 10.77 24.53
C SER A 55 6.64 10.79 24.39
N SER A 56 7.35 9.99 25.20
CA SER A 56 8.81 9.93 25.23
C SER A 56 9.43 9.22 24.02
N TRP A 57 8.65 8.49 23.22
CA TRP A 57 9.15 7.80 22.03
C TRP A 57 9.09 8.71 20.80
N GLN A 58 10.20 9.39 20.52
CA GLN A 58 10.34 10.33 19.42
C GLN A 58 11.54 9.98 18.54
N GLY A 59 11.51 10.41 17.27
CA GLY A 59 12.58 10.20 16.30
C GLY A 59 12.14 9.43 15.05
N PRO A 60 13.07 9.12 14.13
CA PRO A 60 12.74 8.54 12.81
C PRO A 60 11.90 7.26 12.87
N ALA A 61 12.14 6.39 13.86
CA ALA A 61 11.38 5.15 14.05
C ALA A 61 9.92 5.41 14.47
N ALA A 62 9.68 6.39 15.35
CA ALA A 62 8.33 6.79 15.76
C ALA A 62 7.55 7.39 14.59
N THR A 63 8.21 8.22 13.76
CA THR A 63 7.61 8.78 12.53
C THR A 63 7.25 7.69 11.53
N ALA A 64 8.09 6.67 11.36
CA ALA A 64 7.82 5.54 10.48
C ALA A 64 6.66 4.66 10.96
N MET A 65 6.51 4.47 12.28
CA MET A 65 5.36 3.76 12.84
C MET A 65 4.07 4.57 12.68
N ALA A 66 4.12 5.89 12.91
CA ALA A 66 2.98 6.79 12.75
C ALA A 66 2.44 6.79 11.31
N SER A 67 3.31 6.68 10.30
CA SER A 67 2.87 6.62 8.89
C SER A 67 2.12 5.32 8.57
N VAL A 68 2.62 4.18 9.06
CA VAL A 68 1.94 2.87 8.94
C VAL A 68 0.60 2.87 9.67
N ALA A 69 0.56 3.42 10.88
CA ALA A 69 -0.67 3.59 11.64
C ALA A 69 -1.70 4.45 10.88
N GLY A 70 -1.26 5.53 10.22
CA GLY A 70 -2.11 6.35 9.36
C GLY A 70 -2.76 5.55 8.22
N SER A 71 -2.00 4.67 7.56
CA SER A 71 -2.55 3.79 6.51
C SER A 71 -3.61 2.83 7.04
N TYR A 72 -3.40 2.25 8.24
CA TYR A 72 -4.39 1.37 8.88
C TYR A 72 -5.65 2.12 9.30
N LEU A 73 -5.50 3.35 9.82
CA LEU A 73 -6.64 4.23 10.15
C LEU A 73 -7.47 4.57 8.91
N GLY A 74 -6.81 4.85 7.78
CA GLY A 74 -7.46 5.05 6.49
C GLY A 74 -8.21 3.80 6.02
N TRP A 75 -7.66 2.61 6.27
CA TRP A 75 -8.33 1.34 5.99
C TRP A 75 -9.59 1.17 6.86
N LEU A 76 -9.51 1.36 8.18
CA LEU A 76 -10.68 1.25 9.07
C LEU A 76 -11.79 2.21 8.65
N SER A 77 -11.42 3.45 8.30
CA SER A 77 -12.38 4.48 7.89
C SER A 77 -13.05 4.15 6.55
N SER A 78 -12.29 3.66 5.57
CA SER A 78 -12.84 3.26 4.27
C SER A 78 -13.69 1.99 4.35
N ALA A 79 -13.29 1.00 5.16
CA ALA A 79 -14.09 -0.18 5.43
C ALA A 79 -15.42 0.16 6.13
N GLY A 80 -15.40 1.10 7.09
CA GLY A 80 -16.62 1.59 7.74
C GLY A 80 -17.58 2.28 6.76
N ALA A 81 -17.04 3.11 5.85
CA ALA A 81 -17.85 3.74 4.81
C ALA A 81 -18.47 2.73 3.83
N GLN A 82 -17.71 1.70 3.43
CA GLN A 82 -18.21 0.62 2.57
C GLN A 82 -19.29 -0.21 3.26
N ALA A 83 -19.14 -0.48 4.57
CA ALA A 83 -20.17 -1.16 5.36
C ALA A 83 -21.47 -0.34 5.41
N ALA A 84 -21.39 0.98 5.67
CA ALA A 84 -22.56 1.86 5.64
C ALA A 84 -23.23 1.92 4.25
N GLN A 85 -22.44 1.95 3.17
CA GLN A 85 -22.94 1.87 1.80
C GLN A 85 -23.68 0.56 1.54
N ALA A 86 -23.15 -0.58 2.02
CA ALA A 86 -23.81 -1.88 1.89
C ALA A 86 -25.17 -1.90 2.62
N GLY A 87 -25.25 -1.35 3.83
CA GLY A 87 -26.50 -1.17 4.56
C GLY A 87 -27.52 -0.31 3.78
N GLY A 88 -27.05 0.79 3.18
CA GLY A 88 -27.86 1.63 2.30
C GLY A 88 -28.42 0.88 1.08
N GLN A 89 -27.59 0.12 0.38
CA GLN A 89 -28.05 -0.65 -0.79
C GLN A 89 -29.02 -1.77 -0.42
N ALA A 90 -28.82 -2.42 0.73
CA ALA A 90 -29.77 -3.40 1.25
C ALA A 90 -31.17 -2.78 1.49
N ARG A 91 -31.23 -1.55 2.05
CA ARG A 91 -32.49 -0.80 2.20
C ARG A 91 -33.15 -0.48 0.86
N ILE A 92 -32.37 -0.07 -0.14
CA ILE A 92 -32.88 0.22 -1.49
C ILE A 92 -33.45 -1.06 -2.13
N ALA A 93 -32.76 -2.19 -2.01
CA ALA A 93 -33.26 -3.47 -2.49
C ALA A 93 -34.56 -3.91 -1.79
N ALA A 94 -34.65 -3.73 -0.47
CA ALA A 94 -35.86 -3.98 0.30
C ALA A 94 -37.04 -3.09 -0.14
N ALA A 95 -36.78 -1.79 -0.37
CA ALA A 95 -37.78 -0.86 -0.88
C ALA A 95 -38.26 -1.24 -2.29
N ALA A 96 -37.35 -1.68 -3.17
CA ALA A 96 -37.70 -2.18 -4.50
C ALA A 96 -38.60 -3.42 -4.41
N PHE A 97 -38.32 -4.36 -3.50
CA PHE A 97 -39.18 -5.52 -3.27
C PHE A 97 -40.60 -5.12 -2.85
N GLU A 98 -40.75 -4.23 -1.86
CA GLU A 98 -42.07 -3.81 -1.38
C GLU A 98 -42.84 -3.00 -2.44
N ALA A 99 -42.15 -2.12 -3.18
CA ALA A 99 -42.76 -1.39 -4.29
C ALA A 99 -43.26 -2.33 -5.38
N THR A 100 -42.48 -3.35 -5.73
CA THR A 100 -42.88 -4.37 -6.68
C THR A 100 -44.07 -5.17 -6.16
N ARG A 101 -44.02 -5.65 -4.92
CA ARG A 101 -45.13 -6.40 -4.31
C ARG A 101 -46.43 -5.59 -4.28
N ALA A 102 -46.35 -4.28 -4.04
CA ALA A 102 -47.51 -3.39 -4.08
C ALA A 102 -48.05 -3.16 -5.51
N ALA A 103 -47.18 -3.19 -6.52
CA ALA A 103 -47.56 -3.01 -7.92
C ALA A 103 -48.02 -4.31 -8.60
N THR A 104 -47.60 -5.48 -8.12
CA THR A 104 -47.98 -6.79 -8.66
C THR A 104 -49.42 -7.14 -8.27
N VAL A 105 -50.14 -7.78 -9.18
CA VAL A 105 -51.50 -8.25 -8.94
C VAL A 105 -51.49 -9.29 -7.82
N HIS A 106 -52.48 -9.23 -6.93
CA HIS A 106 -52.59 -10.21 -5.86
C HIS A 106 -53.06 -11.57 -6.43
N PRO A 107 -52.48 -12.73 -6.01
CA PRO A 107 -52.86 -14.05 -6.53
C PRO A 107 -54.37 -14.36 -6.46
N ALA A 108 -55.07 -13.84 -5.44
CA ALA A 108 -56.52 -14.00 -5.30
C ALA A 108 -57.32 -13.33 -6.44
N ALA A 109 -56.84 -12.21 -6.98
CA ALA A 109 -57.49 -11.53 -8.10
C ALA A 109 -57.31 -12.32 -9.40
N VAL A 110 -56.12 -12.89 -9.61
CA VAL A 110 -55.85 -13.80 -10.74
C VAL A 110 -56.77 -15.02 -10.65
N TRP A 111 -56.85 -15.66 -9.48
CA TRP A 111 -57.77 -16.78 -9.26
C TRP A 111 -59.23 -16.42 -9.55
N ALA A 112 -59.69 -15.26 -9.08
CA ALA A 112 -61.07 -14.82 -9.27
C ALA A 112 -61.41 -14.69 -10.76
N ASN A 113 -60.53 -14.06 -11.54
CA ASN A 113 -60.67 -13.95 -12.99
C ASN A 113 -60.76 -15.33 -13.67
N ARG A 114 -59.87 -16.26 -13.32
CA ARG A 114 -59.89 -17.63 -13.91
C ARG A 114 -61.15 -18.39 -13.55
N SER A 115 -61.64 -18.25 -12.31
CA SER A 115 -62.88 -18.88 -11.86
C SER A 115 -64.11 -18.32 -12.61
N GLN A 116 -64.13 -17.01 -12.85
CA GLN A 116 -65.19 -16.35 -13.62
C GLN A 116 -65.19 -16.81 -15.08
N LEU A 117 -64.02 -16.95 -15.69
CA LEU A 117 -63.89 -17.48 -17.05
C LEU A 117 -64.51 -18.88 -17.16
N VAL A 118 -64.15 -19.79 -16.24
CA VAL A 118 -64.71 -21.16 -16.22
C VAL A 118 -66.23 -21.14 -16.08
N SER A 119 -66.78 -20.28 -15.21
CA SER A 119 -68.23 -20.15 -15.04
C SER A 119 -68.95 -19.63 -16.29
N LEU A 120 -68.35 -18.66 -17.00
CA LEU A 120 -68.92 -18.10 -18.23
C LEU A 120 -68.90 -19.12 -19.36
N VAL A 121 -67.78 -19.83 -19.54
CA VAL A 121 -67.65 -20.90 -20.55
C VAL A 121 -68.61 -22.06 -20.26
N ALA A 122 -68.73 -22.48 -18.99
CA ALA A 122 -69.64 -23.57 -18.61
C ALA A 122 -71.12 -23.26 -18.86
N SER A 123 -71.50 -21.96 -18.89
CA SER A 123 -72.87 -21.52 -19.16
C SER A 123 -73.10 -21.08 -20.62
N ASP A 124 -72.08 -21.14 -21.48
CA ASP A 124 -72.14 -20.62 -22.85
C ASP A 124 -72.68 -21.64 -23.87
N LEU A 125 -73.85 -22.23 -23.61
CA LEU A 125 -74.42 -23.26 -24.50
C LEU A 125 -74.78 -22.74 -25.90
N LEU A 126 -75.07 -21.43 -26.02
CA LEU A 126 -75.56 -20.80 -27.25
C LEU A 126 -74.63 -19.69 -27.78
N GLY A 127 -73.47 -19.47 -27.16
CA GLY A 127 -72.52 -18.42 -27.55
C GLY A 127 -72.85 -17.00 -27.07
N PHE A 128 -73.91 -16.82 -26.27
CA PHE A 128 -74.30 -15.50 -25.78
C PHE A 128 -73.32 -14.89 -24.77
N ASN A 129 -72.50 -15.72 -24.12
CA ASN A 129 -71.49 -15.22 -23.17
C ASN A 129 -70.20 -14.76 -23.87
N ALA A 130 -70.07 -14.92 -25.19
CA ALA A 130 -68.84 -14.57 -25.91
C ALA A 130 -68.30 -13.15 -25.61
N PRO A 131 -69.12 -12.08 -25.55
CA PRO A 131 -68.62 -10.75 -25.16
C PRO A 131 -68.10 -10.69 -23.71
N ALA A 132 -68.74 -11.41 -22.78
CA ALA A 132 -68.33 -11.44 -21.38
C ALA A 132 -67.04 -12.27 -21.17
N ILE A 133 -66.89 -13.37 -21.93
CA ILE A 133 -65.66 -14.17 -21.97
C ILE A 133 -64.49 -13.29 -22.45
N ALA A 134 -64.67 -12.58 -23.58
CA ALA A 134 -63.66 -11.68 -24.12
C ALA A 134 -63.28 -10.57 -23.13
N ALA A 135 -64.24 -10.03 -22.37
CA ALA A 135 -63.96 -9.03 -21.34
C ALA A 135 -63.12 -9.60 -20.18
N VAL A 136 -63.42 -10.82 -19.71
CA VAL A 136 -62.66 -11.49 -18.64
C VAL A 136 -61.24 -11.84 -19.12
N GLU A 137 -61.08 -12.31 -20.34
CA GLU A 137 -59.76 -12.56 -20.94
C GLU A 137 -58.97 -11.25 -21.09
N ALA A 138 -59.58 -10.15 -21.52
CA ALA A 138 -58.90 -8.85 -21.59
C ALA A 138 -58.40 -8.36 -20.23
N VAL A 139 -59.15 -8.59 -19.14
CA VAL A 139 -58.69 -8.28 -17.78
C VAL A 139 -57.51 -9.18 -17.38
N TYR A 140 -57.50 -10.44 -17.80
CA TYR A 140 -56.36 -11.33 -17.55
C TYR A 140 -55.08 -10.85 -18.24
N GLU A 141 -55.17 -10.44 -19.51
CA GLU A 141 -54.05 -9.86 -20.25
C GLU A 141 -53.53 -8.55 -19.61
N GLN A 142 -54.42 -7.74 -19.02
CA GLN A 142 -54.02 -6.55 -18.26
C GLN A 142 -53.25 -6.92 -16.99
N MET A 143 -53.72 -7.93 -16.24
CA MET A 143 -53.01 -8.44 -15.06
C MET A 143 -51.62 -8.96 -15.46
N TRP A 144 -51.51 -9.60 -16.62
CA TRP A 144 -50.22 -10.07 -17.13
C TRP A 144 -49.27 -8.92 -17.44
N ALA A 145 -49.74 -7.91 -18.18
CA ALA A 145 -48.93 -6.73 -18.49
C ALA A 145 -48.46 -5.99 -17.22
N GLN A 146 -49.34 -5.85 -16.22
CA GLN A 146 -49.02 -5.22 -14.95
C GLN A 146 -47.93 -5.98 -14.17
N ASP A 147 -48.08 -7.30 -14.05
CA ASP A 147 -47.09 -8.15 -13.38
C ASP A 147 -45.73 -8.11 -14.08
N VAL A 148 -45.72 -8.15 -15.41
CA VAL A 148 -44.50 -8.05 -16.22
C VAL A 148 -43.82 -6.71 -15.98
N ALA A 149 -44.57 -5.60 -16.03
CA ALA A 149 -44.03 -4.27 -15.77
C ALA A 149 -43.44 -4.15 -14.36
N ALA A 150 -44.14 -4.66 -13.33
CA ALA A 150 -43.67 -4.68 -11.96
C ALA A 150 -42.35 -5.48 -11.79
N MET A 151 -42.25 -6.67 -12.40
CA MET A 151 -41.05 -7.50 -12.34
C MET A 151 -39.85 -6.89 -13.10
N PHE A 152 -40.09 -6.21 -14.21
CA PHE A 152 -39.01 -5.46 -14.89
C PHE A 152 -38.52 -4.28 -14.04
N GLY A 153 -39.44 -3.54 -13.41
CA GLY A 153 -39.09 -2.49 -12.45
C GLY A 153 -38.27 -3.02 -11.27
N TYR A 154 -38.66 -4.18 -10.72
CA TYR A 154 -37.91 -4.87 -9.68
C TYR A 154 -36.49 -5.19 -10.12
N HIS A 155 -36.35 -5.83 -11.30
CA HIS A 155 -35.05 -6.23 -11.82
C HIS A 155 -34.13 -5.03 -12.05
N ALA A 156 -34.65 -3.94 -12.62
CA ALA A 156 -33.90 -2.71 -12.80
C ALA A 156 -33.44 -2.11 -11.45
N GLY A 157 -34.36 -1.97 -10.49
CA GLY A 157 -34.06 -1.41 -9.17
C GLY A 157 -33.07 -2.26 -8.37
N ALA A 158 -33.26 -3.57 -8.33
CA ALA A 158 -32.37 -4.50 -7.64
C ALA A 158 -30.97 -4.55 -8.30
N SER A 159 -30.91 -4.51 -9.64
CA SER A 159 -29.63 -4.50 -10.36
C SER A 159 -28.88 -3.19 -10.14
N ALA A 160 -29.59 -2.06 -10.11
CA ALA A 160 -29.00 -0.76 -9.78
C ALA A 160 -28.41 -0.77 -8.36
N ALA A 161 -29.18 -1.26 -7.37
CA ALA A 161 -28.72 -1.36 -5.98
C ALA A 161 -27.48 -2.25 -5.84
N ALA A 162 -27.46 -3.41 -6.53
CA ALA A 162 -26.32 -4.31 -6.55
C ALA A 162 -25.09 -3.68 -7.23
N SER A 163 -25.28 -2.99 -8.36
CA SER A 163 -24.18 -2.35 -9.10
C SER A 163 -23.56 -1.15 -8.39
N ALA A 164 -24.32 -0.52 -7.49
CA ALA A 164 -23.86 0.59 -6.67
C ALA A 164 -22.97 0.15 -5.50
N LEU A 165 -22.84 -1.15 -5.23
CA LEU A 165 -21.90 -1.67 -4.24
C LEU A 165 -20.48 -1.56 -4.78
N THR A 166 -19.63 -0.83 -4.07
CA THR A 166 -18.19 -0.84 -4.32
C THR A 166 -17.66 -2.22 -3.93
N PRO A 167 -17.03 -2.98 -4.83
CA PRO A 167 -16.43 -4.25 -4.46
C PRO A 167 -15.42 -4.03 -3.35
N PHE A 168 -15.35 -4.96 -2.40
CA PHE A 168 -14.20 -5.10 -1.51
C PHE A 168 -12.99 -5.53 -2.35
N ILE A 169 -12.47 -4.63 -3.19
CA ILE A 169 -11.15 -4.77 -3.77
C ILE A 169 -10.21 -4.80 -2.57
N GLN A 170 -9.54 -5.93 -2.38
CA GLN A 170 -8.57 -6.13 -1.33
C GLN A 170 -7.53 -5.00 -1.39
N PHE A 171 -7.72 -3.97 -0.56
CA PHE A 171 -6.65 -3.09 -0.11
C PHE A 171 -5.72 -3.80 0.89
N VAL A 172 -5.70 -5.14 0.88
CA VAL A 172 -4.62 -5.97 1.42
C VAL A 172 -3.44 -5.98 0.43
N GLN A 173 -3.13 -4.81 -0.14
CA GLN A 173 -1.76 -4.42 -0.36
C GLN A 173 -1.49 -3.34 0.70
N ASN A 174 -0.96 -3.62 1.88
CA ASN A 174 -0.21 -4.80 2.27
C ASN A 174 0.15 -4.57 3.76
N PRO A 175 -0.45 -5.24 4.77
CA PRO A 175 0.11 -5.18 6.12
C PRO A 175 1.53 -5.76 6.15
N VAL A 176 1.88 -6.65 5.19
CA VAL A 176 3.25 -7.12 4.97
C VAL A 176 4.12 -6.04 4.31
N ALA A 177 3.66 -5.21 3.36
CA ALA A 177 4.49 -4.08 2.86
C ALA A 177 4.53 -2.92 3.84
N ALA A 178 3.53 -2.77 4.70
CA ALA A 178 3.60 -1.87 5.84
C ALA A 178 4.63 -2.39 6.87
N GLY A 179 4.68 -3.71 7.08
CA GLY A 179 5.72 -4.39 7.84
C GLY A 179 7.11 -4.31 7.19
N GLU A 180 7.23 -4.48 5.88
CA GLU A 180 8.47 -4.35 5.10
C GLU A 180 8.91 -2.89 5.07
N ALA A 181 7.99 -1.93 4.97
CA ALA A 181 8.28 -0.50 5.08
C ALA A 181 8.70 -0.13 6.50
N LEU A 182 8.11 -0.73 7.53
CA LEU A 182 8.51 -0.55 8.93
C LEU A 182 9.89 -1.17 9.19
N VAL A 183 10.16 -2.36 8.66
CA VAL A 183 11.46 -3.03 8.72
C VAL A 183 12.51 -2.27 7.92
N ALA A 184 12.18 -1.76 6.73
CA ALA A 184 13.06 -0.93 5.91
C ALA A 184 13.32 0.44 6.55
N ALA A 185 12.32 1.06 7.18
CA ALA A 185 12.48 2.33 7.89
C ALA A 185 13.24 2.16 9.22
N ALA A 186 13.02 1.05 9.93
CA ALA A 186 13.82 0.69 11.10
C ALA A 186 15.27 0.37 10.72
N GLN A 187 15.49 -0.37 9.63
CA GLN A 187 16.82 -0.59 9.07
C GLN A 187 17.46 0.73 8.63
N ALA A 188 16.73 1.62 7.95
CA ALA A 188 17.24 2.94 7.56
C ALA A 188 17.55 3.84 8.77
N ALA A 189 16.76 3.78 9.84
CA ALA A 189 17.01 4.52 11.08
C ALA A 189 18.21 3.95 11.88
N VAL A 190 18.44 2.63 11.83
CA VAL A 190 19.62 1.98 12.40
C VAL A 190 20.87 2.23 11.56
N LEU A 191 20.73 2.31 10.24
CA LEU A 191 21.81 2.53 9.27
C LEU A 191 22.12 4.01 9.00
N SER A 192 21.33 4.95 9.53
CA SER A 192 21.59 6.39 9.45
C SER A 192 21.15 7.13 10.71
N PRO A 193 21.96 7.08 11.80
CA PRO A 193 21.92 8.11 12.83
C PRO A 193 22.12 9.49 12.20
N PRO A 194 21.63 10.59 12.80
CA PRO A 194 21.85 11.92 12.26
C PRO A 194 23.35 12.18 12.08
N GLY A 195 23.79 12.17 10.82
CA GLY A 195 25.12 12.57 10.41
C GLY A 195 26.10 11.51 9.87
N ARG A 196 25.71 10.44 9.14
CA ARG A 196 26.69 9.70 8.28
C ARG A 196 26.12 8.77 7.16
N VAL A 197 26.59 9.08 5.93
CA VAL A 197 27.06 8.28 4.76
C VAL A 197 26.24 7.07 4.26
N SER A 198 25.82 7.18 2.98
CA SER A 198 25.19 6.17 2.13
C SER A 198 25.88 4.81 2.14
N ILE A 199 25.10 3.72 2.10
CA ILE A 199 25.59 2.33 2.04
C ILE A 199 26.00 1.92 0.62
N PHE A 200 25.64 2.73 -0.38
CA PHE A 200 25.91 2.46 -1.79
C PHE A 200 27.25 3.06 -2.24
N ASN A 201 28.05 2.26 -2.96
CA ASN A 201 29.17 2.77 -3.74
C ASN A 201 28.65 3.25 -5.11
N ALA A 202 28.94 4.50 -5.48
CA ALA A 202 28.65 5.06 -6.80
C ALA A 202 29.92 5.02 -7.67
N GLY A 203 30.06 3.99 -8.51
CA GLY A 203 31.14 3.82 -9.49
C GLY A 203 31.82 2.45 -9.44
N LEU A 204 32.85 2.23 -10.25
CA LEU A 204 33.40 0.89 -10.55
C LEU A 204 34.54 0.48 -9.61
N ALA A 205 34.56 -0.80 -9.21
CA ALA A 205 35.65 -1.46 -8.47
C ALA A 205 35.98 -0.87 -7.07
N ASN A 206 34.96 -0.41 -6.33
CA ASN A 206 35.12 0.01 -4.93
C ASN A 206 34.83 -1.15 -3.96
N VAL A 207 35.61 -1.26 -2.89
CA VAL A 207 35.48 -2.26 -1.80
C VAL A 207 35.26 -1.50 -0.48
N GLY A 208 34.11 -1.68 0.16
CA GLY A 208 33.68 -0.89 1.33
C GLY A 208 32.36 -0.20 1.09
N VAL A 209 32.02 0.81 1.90
CA VAL A 209 30.69 1.43 1.96
C VAL A 209 30.74 2.94 1.66
N GLY A 210 29.84 3.45 0.82
CA GLY A 210 29.67 4.89 0.62
C GLY A 210 30.74 5.60 -0.21
N ASN A 211 31.42 4.88 -1.10
CA ASN A 211 32.44 5.45 -2.00
C ASN A 211 31.82 6.03 -3.28
N VAL A 212 32.30 7.18 -3.75
CA VAL A 212 31.90 7.81 -5.02
C VAL A 212 33.12 7.93 -5.93
N GLY A 213 33.18 7.16 -7.01
CA GLY A 213 34.29 7.12 -7.97
C GLY A 213 34.79 5.69 -8.23
N PHE A 214 36.10 5.46 -8.34
CA PHE A 214 36.60 4.17 -8.85
C PHE A 214 37.83 3.61 -8.11
N GLY A 215 37.84 2.30 -7.87
CA GLY A 215 39.03 1.59 -7.37
C GLY A 215 39.44 1.89 -5.92
N SER A 216 38.51 2.24 -5.03
CA SER A 216 38.82 2.57 -3.63
C SER A 216 38.56 1.40 -2.66
N VAL A 217 39.34 1.29 -1.58
CA VAL A 217 39.22 0.26 -0.51
C VAL A 217 39.03 0.94 0.86
N GLY A 218 37.86 0.80 1.48
CA GLY A 218 37.46 1.48 2.72
C GLY A 218 36.17 2.30 2.54
N ASP A 219 35.79 3.13 3.52
CA ASP A 219 34.44 3.72 3.56
C ASP A 219 34.42 5.24 3.29
N GLY A 220 33.43 5.73 2.55
CA GLY A 220 33.15 7.17 2.42
C GLY A 220 34.15 7.95 1.55
N ASN A 221 34.86 7.32 0.62
CA ASN A 221 35.83 8.00 -0.24
C ASN A 221 35.17 8.66 -1.46
N VAL A 222 35.68 9.81 -1.93
CA VAL A 222 35.23 10.50 -3.15
C VAL A 222 36.43 10.69 -4.08
N GLY A 223 36.42 10.09 -5.27
CA GLY A 223 37.54 10.07 -6.23
C GLY A 223 38.01 8.63 -6.52
N GLY A 224 39.31 8.38 -6.70
CA GLY A 224 39.73 7.04 -7.14
C GLY A 224 41.09 6.54 -6.68
N GLY A 225 41.19 5.23 -6.44
CA GLY A 225 42.41 4.57 -5.96
C GLY A 225 42.75 4.85 -4.49
N ASN A 226 41.77 5.19 -3.65
CA ASN A 226 42.01 5.52 -2.24
C ASN A 226 41.94 4.27 -1.36
N VAL A 227 42.72 4.20 -0.28
CA VAL A 227 42.72 3.10 0.69
C VAL A 227 42.60 3.65 2.11
N GLY A 228 41.48 3.40 2.79
CA GLY A 228 41.10 4.00 4.07
C GLY A 228 39.77 4.75 3.97
N GLY A 229 39.47 5.66 4.89
CA GLY A 229 38.11 6.22 5.06
C GLY A 229 37.98 7.72 4.84
N SER A 230 36.85 8.18 4.32
CA SER A 230 36.50 9.61 4.21
C SER A 230 37.50 10.47 3.42
N ASN A 231 38.22 9.91 2.44
CA ASN A 231 39.18 10.66 1.62
C ASN A 231 38.51 11.31 0.41
N VAL A 232 38.98 12.48 -0.03
CA VAL A 232 38.56 13.14 -1.26
C VAL A 232 39.76 13.37 -2.18
N GLY A 233 39.72 12.82 -3.39
CA GLY A 233 40.76 12.91 -4.41
C GLY A 233 41.27 11.53 -4.86
N PHE A 234 42.53 11.42 -5.29
CA PHE A 234 43.04 10.19 -5.93
C PHE A 234 44.31 9.62 -5.31
N GLY A 235 44.38 8.32 -5.09
CA GLY A 235 45.58 7.63 -4.65
C GLY A 235 45.98 7.90 -3.20
N ASN A 236 45.02 8.20 -2.32
CA ASN A 236 45.28 8.53 -0.92
C ASN A 236 45.24 7.30 -0.01
N LEU A 237 46.09 7.23 1.01
CA LEU A 237 46.05 6.17 2.02
C LEU A 237 45.88 6.71 3.44
N GLY A 238 44.77 6.39 4.09
CA GLY A 238 44.48 6.82 5.46
C GLY A 238 43.06 7.37 5.64
N VAL A 239 42.83 8.25 6.62
CA VAL A 239 41.47 8.72 6.97
C VAL A 239 41.34 10.25 6.92
N GLY A 240 40.36 10.74 6.15
CA GLY A 240 39.99 12.16 6.09
C GLY A 240 40.95 13.04 5.27
N ILE A 241 41.60 12.48 4.26
CA ILE A 241 42.60 13.17 3.44
C ILE A 241 41.94 13.88 2.26
N LEU A 242 42.33 15.13 1.98
CA LEU A 242 41.93 15.89 0.79
C LEU A 242 43.17 16.09 -0.12
N GLY A 243 43.17 15.55 -1.33
CA GLY A 243 44.29 15.74 -2.27
C GLY A 243 44.58 14.56 -3.19
N ARG A 244 45.77 14.55 -3.81
CA ARG A 244 46.25 13.44 -4.64
C ARG A 244 47.52 12.81 -4.05
N GLY A 245 47.58 11.48 -4.00
CA GLY A 245 48.80 10.71 -3.69
C GLY A 245 49.32 10.87 -2.25
N THR A 246 48.44 11.14 -1.29
CA THR A 246 48.82 11.53 0.08
C THR A 246 48.57 10.40 1.09
N TRP A 247 49.47 10.19 2.04
CA TRP A 247 49.42 9.11 3.04
C TRP A 247 49.40 9.70 4.46
N GLY A 248 48.43 9.37 5.32
CA GLY A 248 48.35 9.88 6.70
C GLY A 248 46.96 9.80 7.39
N VAL A 249 46.87 10.09 8.69
CA VAL A 249 45.60 10.17 9.44
C VAL A 249 45.30 11.64 9.75
N SER A 250 44.14 12.15 9.31
CA SER A 250 43.68 13.48 9.75
C SER A 250 43.08 13.39 11.15
N MET A 251 43.66 14.08 12.13
CA MET A 251 43.02 14.34 13.41
C MET A 251 42.30 15.69 13.32
N TRP A 252 40.97 15.68 13.19
CA TRP A 252 40.16 16.87 13.40
C TRP A 252 39.94 17.09 14.91
N VAL A 253 40.90 17.75 15.56
CA VAL A 253 40.65 18.43 16.84
C VAL A 253 40.41 19.91 16.51
N ARG A 254 39.30 20.49 16.98
CA ARG A 254 38.93 21.90 16.74
C ARG A 254 40.14 22.81 16.99
N GLY A 255 40.67 23.44 15.94
CA GLY A 255 41.48 24.65 16.05
C GLY A 255 42.98 24.59 15.69
N ILE A 256 43.54 23.46 15.20
CA ILE A 256 44.94 23.43 14.74
C ILE A 256 45.04 22.73 13.37
N SER A 257 45.32 23.50 12.31
CA SER A 257 45.80 22.95 11.04
C SER A 257 47.26 22.53 11.19
N GLY A 258 47.47 21.27 11.56
CA GLY A 258 48.78 20.62 11.55
C GLY A 258 48.66 19.29 10.82
N CYS A 259 49.02 19.27 9.53
CA CYS A 259 49.20 18.03 8.81
C CYS A 259 50.54 17.42 9.25
N ILE A 260 50.55 16.18 9.75
CA ILE A 260 51.77 15.36 9.75
C ILE A 260 51.94 14.90 8.30
N THR A 261 52.42 15.80 7.45
CA THR A 261 52.86 15.49 6.09
C THR A 261 54.30 15.03 6.14
N SER A 262 54.54 13.73 5.96
CA SER A 262 55.82 13.28 5.41
C SER A 262 55.68 13.14 3.90
N GLY A 263 56.15 14.16 3.18
CA GLY A 263 56.78 14.01 1.86
C GLY A 263 55.87 13.86 0.64
N ARG A 264 55.86 14.90 -0.20
CA ARG A 264 55.68 14.75 -1.66
C ARG A 264 56.76 13.79 -2.17
N GLY A 265 56.35 12.70 -2.83
CA GLY A 265 57.22 11.81 -3.59
C GLY A 265 56.84 11.81 -5.06
N ILE A 266 57.29 12.83 -5.80
CA ILE A 266 57.63 12.67 -7.22
C ILE A 266 58.98 11.96 -7.22
N TRP A 267 59.03 10.69 -7.66
CA TRP A 267 60.24 10.12 -8.28
C TRP A 267 60.05 10.37 -9.79
N GLY A 268 60.76 11.29 -10.48
CA GLY A 268 62.20 11.33 -10.77
C GLY A 268 62.52 10.20 -11.78
N HIS A 269 62.98 10.38 -13.04
CA HIS A 269 64.04 11.25 -13.56
C HIS A 269 64.11 11.20 -15.11
N THR A 270 64.53 12.31 -15.75
CA THR A 270 65.46 12.20 -16.89
C THR A 270 66.82 11.73 -16.35
N MET A 271 67.17 10.51 -16.72
CA MET A 271 68.50 10.00 -17.08
C MET A 271 69.80 10.66 -16.52
N TRP A 272 70.65 9.77 -16.00
CA TRP A 272 72.12 9.82 -15.80
C TRP A 272 72.71 10.58 -14.60
N GLY A 273 73.33 9.77 -13.74
CA GLY A 273 74.59 10.11 -13.08
C GLY A 273 74.47 10.55 -11.63
N TRP A 274 75.28 9.89 -10.79
CA TRP A 274 75.63 10.27 -9.41
C TRP A 274 74.69 9.74 -8.32
N GLU A 275 74.55 8.43 -8.37
CA GLU A 275 75.09 7.57 -7.32
C GLU A 275 75.99 8.25 -6.24
N TRP A 276 75.50 8.15 -5.00
CA TRP A 276 76.23 7.46 -3.92
C TRP A 276 77.46 8.07 -3.24
N ARG A 277 77.82 9.36 -3.42
CA ARG A 277 78.98 9.92 -2.67
C ARG A 277 78.68 10.47 -1.27
N GLY A 278 77.48 10.98 -0.99
CA GLY A 278 77.16 11.57 0.34
C GLY A 278 76.85 10.53 1.43
N LEU A 279 76.02 9.53 1.10
CA LEU A 279 75.60 8.49 2.05
C LEU A 279 76.68 7.44 2.31
N GLN A 280 77.60 7.20 1.36
CA GLN A 280 78.79 6.39 1.63
C GLN A 280 79.80 7.11 2.54
N LEU A 281 79.92 8.44 2.49
CA LEU A 281 80.80 9.19 3.41
C LEU A 281 80.25 9.18 4.83
N TRP A 282 78.94 9.35 5.00
CA TRP A 282 78.30 9.26 6.31
C TRP A 282 78.43 7.86 6.94
N PHE A 283 78.23 6.78 6.17
CA PHE A 283 78.42 5.41 6.66
C PHE A 283 79.89 5.00 6.83
N ARG A 284 80.86 5.61 6.12
CA ARG A 284 82.30 5.39 6.35
C ARG A 284 82.77 6.10 7.63
N GLU A 285 82.31 7.33 7.85
CA GLU A 285 82.69 8.17 8.99
C GLU A 285 81.99 7.77 10.31
N TYR A 286 80.86 7.06 10.21
CA TYR A 286 80.23 6.36 11.35
C TYR A 286 80.93 5.03 11.68
N ARG A 287 81.50 4.35 10.69
CA ARG A 287 82.24 3.08 10.88
C ARG A 287 83.65 3.32 11.43
N ASP A 288 84.38 4.31 10.93
CA ASP A 288 85.74 4.65 11.43
C ASP A 288 85.72 5.23 12.86
N ARG A 289 84.59 5.78 13.32
CA ARG A 289 84.41 6.19 14.72
C ARG A 289 84.15 5.02 15.69
N GLN A 290 83.72 3.86 15.21
CA GLN A 290 83.48 2.67 16.05
C GLN A 290 84.71 1.75 16.17
N TYR A 291 85.68 1.84 15.25
CA TYR A 291 86.94 1.09 15.35
C TYR A 291 88.04 1.82 16.13
N ARG A 292 87.94 3.14 16.36
CA ARG A 292 88.91 3.90 17.18
C ARG A 292 88.68 3.85 18.70
N VAL A 293 87.72 3.03 19.17
CA VAL A 293 87.44 2.83 20.62
C VAL A 293 87.72 1.38 21.06
N ARG A 294 88.39 0.57 20.22
CA ARG A 294 88.78 -0.81 20.57
C ARG A 294 90.21 -1.21 20.16
N GLU A 295 91.14 -0.24 20.10
CA GLU A 295 92.60 -0.49 20.09
C GLU A 295 93.38 0.52 20.98
N HIS A 296 92.81 0.84 22.14
CA HIS A 296 93.61 1.07 23.36
C HIS A 296 92.99 0.18 24.43
N GLY A 297 93.53 -1.04 24.50
CA GLY A 297 93.07 -2.18 25.29
C GLY A 297 93.55 -3.45 24.62
#